data_AF-A0A9Q1UYS4-F1
#
_entry.id   AF-A0A9Q1UYS4-F1
#
_cell.length_a   1.000
_cell.length_b   1.000
_cell.length_c   1.000
_cell.angle_alpha   90.00
_cell.angle_beta   90.00
_cell.angle_gamma   90.00
#
_symmetry.space_group_name_H-M   'P 1'
#
loop_
_entity.id
_entity.type
_entity.pdbx_description
1 polymer ?
#
loop_
_entity_poly.entity_id
_entity_poly.type
_entity_poly.pdbx_seq_one_letter_code
_entity_poly.pdbx_strand_id
1 'polypeptide(L)'
;MKELIKLKRGKMKEYIQTPHDEDRLKPEIEKPLISADGIFTRTQFSRDRDRIKFSRAFRRLEHKAQIYSHEKGDHFRTRLTHTLAVSQISRSLAKNLGLDEELVDAITLGHDIGHTPFGHQGERTLDDIMSGKDDLSGKIKYKVNYGGFKHNFHSLKVLDELEVKHRYHKGLNLTWQVMEGILKHTKVRRHKSHECTNCGGCWDIKRFINDENFLKEYMKYDFSVTLEGQIVAIADEIAQRQHDIDDGLMDRDLGITLNDICKYLMAELRKITYQIEAFHMNSIMDKYSTFYLNNLKYLMEGIEYIDMDIGIERENLYKIGTLSTRVLNFFIQDVTINSLKNISNIREENVDRRDNKLVIQKKVVGFSFVGKKVNDIIETYIKRKILNSYNVNRFDAKAVFIIKQLFKAYYSNPRQMPEYILERLLNRVKPILDDIYDIEFADGEKLRDINFVDSKPNEVTKLVNLMKLKIDFKELELPEGFNINELKKRGYIKEDGSLNEFNLTKMAKDSYNDDYDNIESMLKALVEIQYAYLSVICDYVAGMTDNFACKEYKNLYLVI
;
A
#
# COMPACT_ATOMS: atom_id res chain seq x y z
N MET A 1 28.56 25.17 -7.11
CA MET A 1 27.60 24.11 -6.72
C MET A 1 28.30 22.85 -6.20
N LYS A 2 29.29 22.29 -6.92
CA LYS A 2 30.01 21.06 -6.50
C LYS A 2 30.59 21.09 -5.08
N GLU A 3 31.24 22.19 -4.67
CA GLU A 3 31.80 22.30 -3.31
C GLU A 3 30.72 22.37 -2.21
N LEU A 4 29.61 23.07 -2.49
CA LEU A 4 28.46 23.14 -1.58
C LEU A 4 27.84 21.75 -1.37
N ILE A 5 27.76 20.94 -2.43
CA ILE A 5 27.29 19.55 -2.35
C ILE A 5 28.24 18.73 -1.48
N LYS A 6 29.56 18.84 -1.68
CA LYS A 6 30.56 18.11 -0.89
C LYS A 6 30.48 18.45 0.61
N LEU A 7 30.38 19.74 0.94
CA LEU A 7 30.23 20.22 2.32
C LEU A 7 28.95 19.65 2.96
N LYS A 8 27.84 19.71 2.23
CA LYS A 8 26.54 19.22 2.73
C LYS A 8 26.50 17.71 2.91
N ARG A 9 27.14 16.94 2.02
CA ARG A 9 27.28 15.48 2.15
C ARG A 9 27.98 15.06 3.44
N GLY A 10 28.92 15.86 3.95
CA GLY A 10 29.54 15.61 5.26
C GLY A 10 28.51 15.59 6.40
N LYS A 11 27.62 16.58 6.44
CA LYS A 11 26.55 16.68 7.45
C LYS A 11 25.49 15.58 7.30
N MET A 12 25.30 15.01 6.11
CA MET A 12 24.30 13.96 5.90
C MET A 12 24.61 12.66 6.61
N LYS A 13 25.87 12.40 6.97
CA LYS A 13 26.27 11.21 7.72
C LYS A 13 25.58 11.09 9.09
N GLU A 14 25.18 12.21 9.69
CA GLU A 14 24.45 12.26 10.96
C GLU A 14 22.98 11.85 10.85
N TYR A 15 22.49 11.68 9.61
CA TYR A 15 21.11 11.35 9.30
C TYR A 15 20.94 10.00 8.61
N ILE A 16 22.02 9.22 8.46
CA ILE A 16 21.97 7.86 7.90
C ILE A 16 21.44 6.91 8.97
N GLN A 17 20.50 6.05 8.60
CA GLN A 17 20.02 4.99 9.49
C GLN A 17 21.12 3.96 9.74
N THR A 18 21.32 3.57 11.01
CA THR A 18 22.24 2.49 11.36
C THR A 18 21.43 1.22 11.63
N PRO A 19 21.75 0.08 10.98
CA PRO A 19 21.01 -1.15 11.17
C PRO A 19 21.37 -1.84 12.50
N HIS A 20 20.38 -2.18 13.31
CA HIS A 20 20.54 -2.95 14.56
C HIS A 20 19.70 -4.23 14.57
N ASP A 21 20.17 -5.29 15.25
CA ASP A 21 19.37 -6.52 15.44
C ASP A 21 18.08 -6.25 16.24
N GLU A 22 18.15 -5.30 17.16
CA GLU A 22 17.03 -4.87 18.02
C GLU A 22 15.94 -4.10 17.27
N ASP A 23 16.17 -3.73 16.00
CA ASP A 23 15.17 -3.03 15.18
C ASP A 23 14.02 -3.94 14.72
N ARG A 24 14.07 -5.24 15.03
CA ARG A 24 13.08 -6.25 14.62
C ARG A 24 12.05 -6.51 15.71
N LEU A 25 10.88 -6.99 15.33
CA LEU A 25 9.84 -7.40 16.29
C LEU A 25 10.30 -8.56 17.17
N LYS A 26 11.07 -9.51 16.60
CA LYS A 26 11.67 -10.65 17.32
C LYS A 26 13.18 -10.73 17.09
N PRO A 27 13.99 -9.92 17.79
CA PRO A 27 15.45 -9.92 17.65
C PRO A 27 16.10 -11.27 18.00
N GLU A 28 15.51 -12.02 18.93
CA GLU A 28 16.02 -13.29 19.43
C GLU A 28 16.13 -14.39 18.36
N ILE A 29 15.33 -14.29 17.28
CA ILE A 29 15.30 -15.24 16.18
C ILE A 29 16.50 -15.06 15.23
N GLU A 30 17.17 -13.91 15.25
CA GLU A 30 18.28 -13.59 14.35
C GLU A 30 19.64 -14.14 14.81
N LYS A 31 19.79 -14.43 16.12
CA LYS A 31 21.04 -14.89 16.74
C LYS A 31 21.67 -16.13 16.08
N PRO A 32 20.93 -17.10 15.50
CA PRO A 32 21.51 -18.27 14.83
C PRO A 32 22.06 -18.02 13.41
N LEU A 33 21.91 -16.81 12.83
CA LEU A 33 22.20 -16.54 11.41
C LEU A 33 23.49 -15.74 11.15
N ILE A 34 24.27 -15.45 12.20
CA ILE A 34 25.56 -14.78 12.09
C ILE A 34 26.61 -15.84 11.74
N SER A 35 27.35 -15.65 10.63
CA SER A 35 28.42 -16.57 10.22
C SER A 35 29.43 -16.77 11.35
N ALA A 36 29.94 -18.01 11.49
CA ALA A 36 30.86 -18.43 12.55
C ALA A 36 32.06 -17.49 12.79
N ASP A 37 32.46 -16.71 11.77
CA ASP A 37 33.69 -15.90 11.81
C ASP A 37 33.41 -14.39 11.97
N GLY A 38 32.16 -13.92 11.88
CA GLY A 38 31.75 -12.52 12.06
C GLY A 38 32.35 -11.47 11.07
N ILE A 39 33.28 -11.85 10.20
CA ILE A 39 34.08 -10.90 9.37
C ILE A 39 33.30 -10.39 8.15
N PHE A 40 32.43 -11.20 7.54
CA PHE A 40 31.67 -10.85 6.33
C PHE A 40 30.19 -11.11 6.51
N THR A 41 29.52 -10.28 7.30
CA THR A 41 28.07 -10.40 7.54
C THR A 41 27.30 -9.35 6.76
N ARG A 42 26.24 -9.79 6.07
CA ARG A 42 25.21 -8.89 5.51
C ARG A 42 24.61 -8.03 6.62
N THR A 43 24.42 -6.74 6.34
CA THR A 43 23.69 -5.80 7.22
C THR A 43 22.23 -6.23 7.39
N GLN A 44 21.53 -5.69 8.39
CA GLN A 44 20.11 -5.99 8.59
C GLN A 44 19.24 -5.56 7.41
N PHE A 45 19.54 -4.40 6.82
CA PHE A 45 18.83 -3.92 5.63
C PHE A 45 19.08 -4.81 4.40
N SER A 46 20.32 -5.31 4.23
CA SER A 46 20.65 -6.28 3.18
C SER A 46 19.88 -7.60 3.35
N ARG A 47 19.76 -8.08 4.60
CA ARG A 47 18.96 -9.28 4.92
C ARG A 47 17.49 -9.05 4.61
N ASP A 48 16.95 -7.89 4.95
CA ASP A 48 15.56 -7.52 4.70
C ASP A 48 15.25 -7.46 3.21
N ARG A 49 16.10 -6.79 2.44
CA ARG A 49 16.03 -6.78 0.97
C ARG A 49 15.93 -8.20 0.41
N ASP A 50 16.81 -9.10 0.86
CA ASP A 50 16.85 -10.47 0.36
C ASP A 50 15.61 -11.27 0.79
N ARG A 51 15.15 -11.11 2.04
CA ARG A 51 13.91 -11.75 2.55
C ARG A 51 12.71 -11.40 1.69
N ILE A 52 12.57 -10.11 1.37
CA ILE A 52 11.52 -9.56 0.50
C ILE A 52 11.66 -10.14 -0.92
N LYS A 53 12.83 -10.01 -1.53
CA LYS A 53 13.10 -10.45 -2.91
C LYS A 53 12.77 -11.94 -3.13
N PHE A 54 13.07 -12.79 -2.16
CA PHE A 54 12.78 -14.23 -2.24
C PHE A 54 11.38 -14.62 -1.74
N SER A 55 10.50 -13.67 -1.42
CA SER A 55 9.14 -13.97 -0.94
C SER A 55 8.24 -14.52 -2.07
N ARG A 56 7.16 -15.22 -1.71
CA ARG A 56 6.17 -15.61 -2.73
C ARG A 56 5.44 -14.38 -3.24
N ALA A 57 5.17 -13.41 -2.37
CA ALA A 57 4.48 -12.18 -2.74
C ALA A 57 5.26 -11.32 -3.75
N PHE A 58 6.57 -11.17 -3.59
CA PHE A 58 7.40 -10.45 -4.55
C PHE A 58 7.37 -11.10 -5.94
N ARG A 59 7.43 -12.44 -6.01
CA ARG A 59 7.28 -13.17 -7.28
C ARG A 59 5.94 -12.91 -7.97
N ARG A 60 4.85 -12.71 -7.20
CA ARG A 60 3.53 -12.42 -7.77
C ARG A 60 3.44 -11.05 -8.46
N LEU A 61 4.37 -10.12 -8.18
CA LEU A 61 4.40 -8.82 -8.85
C LEU A 61 4.66 -8.93 -10.36
N GLU A 62 5.25 -10.04 -10.82
CA GLU A 62 5.46 -10.31 -12.26
C GLU A 62 4.13 -10.40 -13.03
N HIS A 63 3.05 -10.83 -12.38
CA HIS A 63 1.76 -11.07 -13.03
C HIS A 63 0.64 -10.18 -12.48
N LYS A 64 1.00 -9.00 -11.97
CA LYS A 64 0.07 -7.95 -11.54
C LYS A 64 0.22 -6.74 -12.45
N ALA A 65 -0.90 -6.25 -13.00
CA ALA A 65 -0.92 -5.04 -13.80
C ALA A 65 -0.60 -3.79 -12.96
N GLN A 66 0.04 -2.83 -13.60
CA GLN A 66 0.21 -1.47 -13.08
C GLN A 66 -0.93 -0.56 -13.54
N ILE A 67 -1.07 -0.36 -14.86
CA ILE A 67 -2.14 0.46 -15.49
C ILE A 67 -2.91 -0.35 -16.53
N TYR A 68 -2.20 -1.12 -17.36
CA TYR A 68 -2.78 -1.95 -18.42
C TYR A 68 -2.64 -3.44 -18.10
N SER A 69 -3.65 -4.23 -18.48
CA SER A 69 -3.59 -5.68 -18.43
C SER A 69 -2.54 -6.24 -19.41
N HIS A 70 -1.98 -7.40 -19.08
CA HIS A 70 -1.14 -8.20 -19.98
C HIS A 70 -1.82 -8.53 -21.33
N GLU A 71 -3.15 -8.43 -21.41
CA GLU A 71 -3.92 -8.69 -22.64
C GLU A 71 -3.63 -7.73 -23.81
N LYS A 72 -2.94 -6.59 -23.58
CA LYS A 72 -2.67 -5.59 -24.64
C LYS A 72 -1.35 -5.77 -25.39
N GLY A 73 -0.38 -6.53 -24.88
CA GLY A 73 0.89 -6.78 -25.54
C GLY A 73 2.07 -7.07 -24.60
N ASP A 74 3.16 -7.60 -25.16
CA ASP A 74 4.30 -8.16 -24.40
C ASP A 74 5.20 -7.12 -23.71
N HIS A 75 5.01 -5.82 -24.02
CA HIS A 75 5.86 -4.73 -23.54
C HIS A 75 5.22 -3.85 -22.46
N PHE A 76 3.97 -4.11 -22.07
CA PHE A 76 3.32 -3.35 -21.01
C PHE A 76 3.90 -3.72 -19.64
N ARG A 77 4.15 -2.70 -18.82
CA ARG A 77 4.82 -2.85 -17.53
C ARG A 77 3.98 -3.58 -16.50
N THR A 78 4.65 -4.48 -15.79
CA THR A 78 4.14 -5.19 -14.61
C THR A 78 4.52 -4.41 -13.35
N ARG A 79 3.89 -4.72 -12.21
CA ARG A 79 4.32 -4.16 -10.91
C ARG A 79 5.77 -4.45 -10.58
N LEU A 80 6.28 -5.60 -11.01
CA LEU A 80 7.70 -5.92 -10.84
C LEU A 80 8.58 -4.95 -11.63
N THR A 81 8.27 -4.69 -12.90
CA THR A 81 9.05 -3.73 -13.70
C THR A 81 8.94 -2.30 -13.19
N HIS A 82 7.79 -1.90 -12.62
CA HIS A 82 7.64 -0.64 -11.90
C HIS A 82 8.57 -0.58 -10.69
N THR A 83 8.50 -1.60 -9.83
CA THR A 83 9.33 -1.70 -8.62
C THR A 83 10.83 -1.64 -8.94
N LEU A 84 11.28 -2.27 -10.03
CA LEU A 84 12.67 -2.21 -10.47
C LEU A 84 13.09 -0.81 -10.94
N ALA A 85 12.20 -0.06 -11.61
CA ALA A 85 12.47 1.33 -11.96
C ALA A 85 12.53 2.22 -10.72
N VAL A 86 11.59 2.07 -9.77
CA VAL A 86 11.64 2.78 -8.49
C VAL A 86 12.96 2.49 -7.78
N SER A 87 13.43 1.23 -7.77
CA SER A 87 14.70 0.84 -7.14
C SER A 87 15.90 1.54 -7.78
N GLN A 88 15.92 1.66 -9.11
CA GLN A 88 16.97 2.38 -9.81
C GLN A 88 16.99 3.87 -9.44
N ILE A 89 15.82 4.50 -9.40
CA ILE A 89 15.69 5.94 -9.12
C ILE A 89 16.02 6.23 -7.66
N SER A 90 15.48 5.42 -6.75
CA SER A 90 15.63 5.58 -5.31
C SER A 90 17.10 5.38 -4.91
N ARG A 91 17.78 4.37 -5.44
CA ARG A 91 19.24 4.17 -5.23
C ARG A 91 20.08 5.30 -5.82
N SER A 92 19.71 5.83 -6.98
CA SER A 92 20.39 7.00 -7.58
C SER A 92 20.29 8.23 -6.66
N LEU A 93 19.10 8.48 -6.11
CA LEU A 93 18.89 9.56 -5.13
C LEU A 93 19.65 9.31 -3.81
N ALA A 94 19.61 8.09 -3.28
CA ALA A 94 20.33 7.70 -2.07
C ALA A 94 21.84 7.92 -2.23
N LYS A 95 22.42 7.46 -3.35
CA LYS A 95 23.81 7.69 -3.71
C LYS A 95 24.16 9.17 -3.86
N ASN A 96 23.26 9.96 -4.46
CA ASN A 96 23.46 11.39 -4.62
C ASN A 96 23.44 12.16 -3.29
N LEU A 97 22.66 11.69 -2.32
CA LEU A 97 22.54 12.27 -0.99
C LEU A 97 23.54 11.67 0.01
N GLY A 98 24.13 10.52 -0.29
CA GLY A 98 25.04 9.81 0.61
C GLY A 98 24.30 9.09 1.75
N LEU A 99 23.13 8.54 1.44
CA LEU A 99 22.27 7.77 2.36
C LEU A 99 22.40 6.26 2.09
N ASP A 100 21.77 5.44 2.92
CA ASP A 100 21.90 3.99 2.83
C ASP A 100 21.15 3.41 1.60
N GLU A 101 21.90 2.89 0.63
CA GLU A 101 21.32 2.27 -0.58
C GLU A 101 20.58 0.97 -0.29
N GLU A 102 20.98 0.21 0.74
CA GLU A 102 20.36 -1.10 1.06
C GLU A 102 18.99 -0.92 1.72
N LEU A 103 18.84 0.06 2.61
CA LEU A 103 17.56 0.42 3.22
C LEU A 103 16.57 0.92 2.17
N VAL A 104 17.02 1.83 1.29
CA VAL A 104 16.20 2.34 0.19
C VAL A 104 15.75 1.22 -0.74
N ASP A 105 16.64 0.29 -1.08
CA ASP A 105 16.30 -0.85 -1.93
C ASP A 105 15.34 -1.82 -1.22
N ALA A 106 15.56 -2.14 0.06
CA ALA A 106 14.66 -2.99 0.85
C ALA A 106 13.23 -2.42 0.92
N ILE A 107 13.09 -1.12 1.25
CA ILE A 107 11.80 -0.42 1.26
C ILE A 107 11.16 -0.47 -0.13
N THR A 108 11.95 -0.18 -1.17
CA THR A 108 11.45 -0.18 -2.55
C THR A 108 10.94 -1.56 -2.97
N LEU A 109 11.64 -2.65 -2.69
CA LEU A 109 11.17 -3.98 -3.08
C LEU A 109 9.87 -4.40 -2.35
N GLY A 110 9.59 -3.81 -1.19
CA GLY A 110 8.43 -4.12 -0.37
C GLY A 110 7.20 -3.22 -0.56
N HIS A 111 7.34 -2.01 -1.13
CA HIS A 111 6.27 -1.00 -1.14
C HIS A 111 4.96 -1.50 -1.76
N ASP A 112 5.08 -2.22 -2.88
CA ASP A 112 3.97 -2.64 -3.74
C ASP A 112 3.50 -4.10 -3.55
N ILE A 113 4.09 -4.82 -2.59
CA ILE A 113 3.83 -6.26 -2.36
C ILE A 113 2.37 -6.55 -2.00
N GLY A 114 1.73 -5.64 -1.27
CA GLY A 114 0.34 -5.73 -0.85
C GLY A 114 -0.67 -5.29 -1.89
N HIS A 115 -0.26 -4.99 -3.13
CA HIS A 115 -1.22 -4.51 -4.11
C HIS A 115 -2.15 -5.61 -4.59
N THR A 116 -3.43 -5.30 -4.76
CA THR A 116 -4.43 -6.23 -5.30
C THR A 116 -4.18 -6.57 -6.78
N PRO A 117 -4.75 -7.67 -7.29
CA PRO A 117 -4.93 -7.82 -8.74
C PRO A 117 -5.71 -6.62 -9.32
N PHE A 118 -5.48 -6.35 -10.61
CA PHE A 118 -6.05 -5.23 -11.37
C PHE A 118 -5.74 -3.83 -10.82
N GLY A 119 -4.61 -3.70 -10.12
CA GLY A 119 -4.12 -2.40 -9.66
C GLY A 119 -5.15 -1.64 -8.82
N HIS A 120 -5.21 -0.31 -8.99
CA HIS A 120 -6.01 0.57 -8.14
C HIS A 120 -7.51 0.25 -8.12
N GLN A 121 -8.04 -0.39 -9.16
CA GLN A 121 -9.44 -0.81 -9.19
C GLN A 121 -9.74 -1.94 -8.23
N GLY A 122 -8.85 -2.93 -8.13
CA GLY A 122 -8.96 -3.98 -7.13
C GLY A 122 -8.92 -3.40 -5.71
N GLU A 123 -7.99 -2.46 -5.46
CA GLU A 123 -7.87 -1.77 -4.17
C GLU A 123 -9.15 -1.04 -3.81
N ARG A 124 -9.71 -0.22 -4.71
CA ARG A 124 -10.96 0.51 -4.47
C ARG A 124 -12.12 -0.45 -4.19
N THR A 125 -12.21 -1.54 -4.95
CA THR A 125 -13.29 -2.52 -4.79
C THR A 125 -13.22 -3.21 -3.43
N LEU A 126 -12.02 -3.64 -2.99
CA LEU A 126 -11.85 -4.23 -1.67
C LEU A 126 -12.03 -3.19 -0.55
N ASP A 127 -11.62 -1.93 -0.76
CA ASP A 127 -11.84 -0.84 0.20
C ASP A 127 -13.33 -0.57 0.41
N ASP A 128 -14.13 -0.56 -0.66
CA ASP A 128 -15.58 -0.35 -0.57
C ASP A 128 -16.27 -1.52 0.15
N ILE A 129 -15.84 -2.77 -0.09
CA ILE A 129 -16.36 -3.95 0.64
C ILE A 129 -15.99 -3.87 2.12
N MET A 130 -14.71 -3.66 2.44
CA MET A 130 -14.20 -3.66 3.82
C MET A 130 -14.63 -2.41 4.63
N SER A 131 -15.00 -1.32 3.95
CA SER A 131 -15.58 -0.13 4.61
C SER A 131 -17.11 -0.18 4.72
N GLY A 132 -17.75 -1.26 4.27
CA GLY A 132 -19.20 -1.44 4.33
C GLY A 132 -19.99 -0.60 3.32
N LYS A 133 -19.32 0.06 2.37
CA LYS A 133 -19.96 0.82 1.28
C LYS A 133 -20.60 -0.10 0.25
N ASP A 134 -19.98 -1.25 0.00
CA ASP A 134 -20.49 -2.28 -0.91
C ASP A 134 -20.94 -3.51 -0.12
N ASP A 135 -22.22 -3.87 -0.25
CA ASP A 135 -22.83 -5.01 0.43
C ASP A 135 -22.85 -6.30 -0.43
N LEU A 136 -22.08 -6.31 -1.52
CA LEU A 136 -22.01 -7.42 -2.49
C LEU A 136 -23.38 -7.76 -3.09
N SER A 137 -24.15 -6.72 -3.44
CA SER A 137 -25.52 -6.83 -3.95
C SER A 137 -26.46 -7.47 -2.92
N GLY A 138 -26.43 -6.94 -1.69
CA GLY A 138 -27.29 -7.36 -0.58
C GLY A 138 -26.91 -8.70 0.06
N LYS A 139 -25.71 -9.24 -0.20
CA LYS A 139 -25.25 -10.48 0.43
C LYS A 139 -24.75 -10.26 1.85
N ILE A 140 -24.11 -9.12 2.11
CA ILE A 140 -23.70 -8.70 3.45
C ILE A 140 -24.92 -8.07 4.13
N LYS A 141 -25.43 -8.73 5.17
CA LYS A 141 -26.67 -8.30 5.87
C LYS A 141 -26.44 -7.06 6.73
N TYR A 142 -25.29 -6.99 7.40
CA TYR A 142 -24.94 -5.90 8.32
C TYR A 142 -23.69 -5.19 7.79
N LYS A 143 -23.84 -3.91 7.42
CA LYS A 143 -22.77 -3.09 6.84
C LYS A 143 -21.86 -2.53 7.92
N VAL A 144 -21.00 -3.38 8.46
CA VAL A 144 -19.99 -2.97 9.44
C VAL A 144 -18.79 -2.37 8.71
N ASN A 145 -18.37 -1.17 9.12
CA ASN A 145 -17.16 -0.56 8.57
C ASN A 145 -15.93 -1.01 9.37
N TYR A 146 -15.04 -1.76 8.72
CA TYR A 146 -13.80 -2.29 9.30
C TYR A 146 -12.55 -1.45 8.98
N GLY A 147 -12.73 -0.20 8.55
CA GLY A 147 -11.64 0.72 8.21
C GLY A 147 -11.19 0.67 6.74
N GLY A 148 -11.72 -0.27 5.95
CA GLY A 148 -11.43 -0.37 4.52
C GLY A 148 -10.15 -1.14 4.19
N PHE A 149 -9.60 -0.89 3.00
CA PHE A 149 -8.42 -1.57 2.46
C PHE A 149 -7.48 -0.58 1.79
N LYS A 150 -6.17 -0.80 1.93
CA LYS A 150 -5.14 -0.04 1.23
C LYS A 150 -3.88 -0.89 1.06
N HIS A 151 -3.25 -0.83 -0.12
CA HIS A 151 -2.13 -1.71 -0.45
C HIS A 151 -0.93 -1.56 0.48
N ASN A 152 -0.56 -0.36 0.93
CA ASN A 152 0.61 -0.16 1.80
C ASN A 152 0.41 -0.80 3.19
N PHE A 153 -0.81 -0.74 3.73
CA PHE A 153 -1.18 -1.49 4.94
C PHE A 153 -1.18 -2.99 4.67
N HIS A 154 -1.75 -3.44 3.54
CA HIS A 154 -1.71 -4.84 3.17
C HIS A 154 -0.28 -5.35 2.92
N SER A 155 0.65 -4.51 2.44
CA SER A 155 2.08 -4.83 2.32
C SER A 155 2.64 -5.20 3.68
N LEU A 156 2.33 -4.45 4.73
CA LEU A 156 2.73 -4.81 6.11
C LEU A 156 2.16 -6.17 6.50
N LYS A 157 0.87 -6.40 6.26
CA LYS A 157 0.23 -7.67 6.62
C LYS A 157 0.85 -8.85 5.89
N VAL A 158 1.18 -8.69 4.61
CA VAL A 158 1.87 -9.71 3.83
C VAL A 158 3.24 -10.02 4.44
N LEU A 159 3.99 -8.98 4.80
CA LEU A 159 5.36 -9.09 5.28
C LEU A 159 5.47 -9.49 6.76
N ASP A 160 4.45 -9.23 7.57
CA ASP A 160 4.44 -9.49 9.01
C ASP A 160 3.58 -10.71 9.39
N GLU A 161 2.52 -11.01 8.63
CA GLU A 161 1.58 -12.10 8.96
C GLU A 161 1.53 -13.21 7.89
N LEU A 162 1.35 -12.85 6.60
CA LEU A 162 0.91 -13.83 5.59
C LEU A 162 2.03 -14.64 4.92
N GLU A 163 3.22 -14.07 4.74
CA GLU A 163 4.39 -14.85 4.35
C GLU A 163 4.85 -15.69 5.55
N VAL A 164 5.25 -16.94 5.31
CA VAL A 164 5.73 -17.83 6.39
C VAL A 164 7.05 -18.42 5.92
N LYS A 165 8.16 -17.90 6.47
CA LYS A 165 9.52 -18.38 6.18
C LYS A 165 10.25 -18.93 7.39
N HIS A 166 9.73 -18.69 8.59
CA HIS A 166 10.32 -19.14 9.84
C HIS A 166 9.35 -20.02 10.60
N ARG A 167 9.87 -21.07 11.26
CA ARG A 167 9.06 -22.00 12.04
C ARG A 167 8.40 -21.34 13.27
N TYR A 168 9.06 -20.32 13.82
CA TYR A 168 8.71 -19.73 15.12
C TYR A 168 8.13 -18.31 15.02
N HIS A 169 7.98 -17.77 13.81
CA HIS A 169 7.49 -16.41 13.59
C HIS A 169 6.75 -16.31 12.25
N LYS A 170 5.58 -15.65 12.28
CA LYS A 170 4.83 -15.31 11.07
C LYS A 170 5.53 -14.15 10.34
N GLY A 171 5.34 -14.02 9.04
CA GLY A 171 6.03 -12.98 8.27
C GLY A 171 7.54 -13.19 8.11
N LEU A 172 8.22 -12.09 7.81
CA LEU A 172 9.63 -12.00 7.46
C LEU A 172 10.48 -11.34 8.55
N ASN A 173 9.87 -10.90 9.67
CA ASN A 173 10.55 -10.27 10.80
C ASN A 173 11.47 -9.10 10.38
N LEU A 174 10.99 -8.21 9.50
CA LEU A 174 11.77 -7.08 8.96
C LEU A 174 12.03 -6.00 10.03
N THR A 175 13.01 -5.14 9.79
CA THR A 175 13.27 -4.01 10.69
C THR A 175 12.17 -2.95 10.58
N TRP A 176 11.99 -2.17 11.65
CA TRP A 176 10.96 -1.13 11.69
C TRP A 176 11.18 -0.07 10.62
N GLN A 177 12.43 0.27 10.25
CA GLN A 177 12.71 1.27 9.21
C GLN A 177 12.17 0.82 7.85
N VAL A 178 12.33 -0.47 7.52
CA VAL A 178 11.82 -1.05 6.27
C VAL A 178 10.30 -1.06 6.28
N MET A 179 9.68 -1.53 7.37
CA MET A 179 8.23 -1.57 7.51
C MET A 179 7.59 -0.17 7.51
N GLU A 180 8.20 0.80 8.19
CA GLU A 180 7.75 2.19 8.23
C GLU A 180 7.86 2.88 6.86
N GLY A 181 8.98 2.68 6.16
CA GLY A 181 9.18 3.19 4.81
C GLY A 181 8.17 2.60 3.82
N ILE A 182 7.91 1.29 3.90
CA ILE A 182 6.89 0.61 3.09
C ILE A 182 5.51 1.17 3.39
N LEU A 183 5.18 1.39 4.66
CA LEU A 183 3.89 1.98 5.02
C LEU A 183 3.74 3.40 4.46
N LYS A 184 4.78 4.23 4.56
CA LYS A 184 4.67 5.67 4.31
C LYS A 184 5.15 6.14 2.94
N HIS A 185 5.39 5.22 2.01
CA HIS A 185 5.63 5.58 0.62
C HIS A 185 4.41 6.29 -0.01
N THR A 186 3.20 6.03 0.51
CA THR A 186 1.94 6.64 0.08
C THR A 186 1.10 7.11 1.27
N LYS A 187 -0.13 7.58 0.99
CA LYS A 187 -1.06 8.09 2.01
C LYS A 187 -1.34 7.06 3.10
N VAL A 188 -1.17 7.47 4.36
CA VAL A 188 -1.51 6.69 5.56
C VAL A 188 -2.84 7.07 6.20
N ARG A 189 -3.49 8.13 5.72
CA ARG A 189 -4.80 8.58 6.19
C ARG A 189 -5.79 8.67 5.03
N ARG A 190 -7.01 8.21 5.29
CA ARG A 190 -8.13 8.26 4.34
C ARG A 190 -8.68 9.69 4.18
N HIS A 191 -8.68 10.46 5.26
CA HIS A 191 -9.22 11.81 5.34
C HIS A 191 -8.24 12.77 6.01
N LYS A 192 -8.44 14.08 5.86
CA LYS A 192 -7.72 15.06 6.69
C LYS A 192 -8.18 14.96 8.14
N SER A 193 -7.31 15.35 9.09
CA SER A 193 -7.55 15.20 10.53
C SER A 193 -8.89 15.75 11.04
N HIS A 194 -9.39 16.84 10.46
CA HIS A 194 -10.65 17.50 10.84
C HIS A 194 -11.90 16.93 10.14
N GLU A 195 -11.74 16.02 9.18
CA GLU A 195 -12.82 15.42 8.39
C GLU A 195 -13.21 14.02 8.90
N CYS A 196 -12.54 13.53 9.95
CA CYS A 196 -12.65 12.15 10.44
C CYS A 196 -13.63 11.97 11.62
N THR A 197 -14.72 12.74 11.67
CA THR A 197 -15.72 12.63 12.74
C THR A 197 -16.78 11.56 12.45
N ASN A 198 -17.12 11.32 11.17
CA ASN A 198 -18.22 10.42 10.77
C ASN A 198 -17.84 9.33 9.73
N CYS A 199 -16.56 9.11 9.41
CA CYS A 199 -16.15 8.23 8.30
C CYS A 199 -16.32 6.72 8.54
N GLY A 200 -16.78 6.31 9.73
CA GLY A 200 -16.96 4.90 10.07
C GLY A 200 -15.67 4.08 10.27
N GLY A 201 -14.48 4.63 9.97
CA GLY A 201 -13.17 4.03 10.24
C GLY A 201 -12.12 4.45 9.21
N CYS A 202 -10.96 4.94 9.66
CA CYS A 202 -9.77 5.07 8.81
C CYS A 202 -9.00 3.74 8.78
N TRP A 203 -8.05 3.61 7.86
CA TRP A 203 -7.11 2.50 7.88
C TRP A 203 -6.39 2.47 9.24
N ASP A 204 -6.50 1.34 9.92
CA ASP A 204 -5.97 1.15 11.26
C ASP A 204 -4.87 0.10 11.24
N ILE A 205 -3.67 0.50 11.65
CA ILE A 205 -2.48 -0.35 11.58
C ILE A 205 -2.62 -1.65 12.38
N LYS A 206 -3.41 -1.64 13.47
CA LYS A 206 -3.65 -2.83 14.30
C LYS A 206 -4.27 -4.00 13.53
N ARG A 207 -4.93 -3.71 12.41
CA ARG A 207 -5.56 -4.71 11.53
C ARG A 207 -4.56 -5.38 10.58
N PHE A 208 -3.34 -4.85 10.47
CA PHE A 208 -2.37 -5.22 9.44
C PHE A 208 -0.99 -5.62 9.97
N ILE A 209 -0.71 -5.53 11.28
CA ILE A 209 0.54 -6.02 11.89
C ILE A 209 0.25 -6.81 13.16
N ASN A 210 1.16 -7.70 13.52
CA ASN A 210 1.02 -8.57 14.70
C ASN A 210 1.11 -7.79 16.02
N ASP A 211 1.91 -6.71 16.07
CA ASP A 211 2.04 -5.83 17.23
C ASP A 211 2.01 -4.37 16.79
N GLU A 212 0.94 -3.64 17.12
CA GLU A 212 0.81 -2.25 16.72
C GLU A 212 1.91 -1.35 17.30
N ASN A 213 2.44 -1.67 18.49
CA ASN A 213 3.45 -0.85 19.17
C ASN A 213 4.75 -0.75 18.36
N PHE A 214 4.98 -1.70 17.45
CA PHE A 214 6.13 -1.71 16.57
C PHE A 214 6.22 -0.47 15.68
N LEU A 215 5.08 0.09 15.26
CA LEU A 215 5.01 1.26 14.36
C LEU A 215 4.11 2.41 14.85
N LYS A 216 3.32 2.19 15.91
CA LYS A 216 2.32 3.15 16.42
C LYS A 216 2.89 4.53 16.69
N GLU A 217 4.10 4.62 17.25
CA GLU A 217 4.74 5.91 17.56
C GLU A 217 5.03 6.77 16.32
N TYR A 218 5.18 6.15 15.14
CA TYR A 218 5.46 6.84 13.89
C TYR A 218 4.19 7.31 13.17
N MET A 219 3.01 6.76 13.50
CA MET A 219 1.74 7.08 12.84
C MET A 219 1.28 8.53 13.02
N LYS A 220 1.90 9.28 13.94
CA LYS A 220 1.69 10.72 14.09
C LYS A 220 2.18 11.53 12.87
N TYR A 221 3.08 10.98 12.06
CA TYR A 221 3.59 11.63 10.84
C TYR A 221 2.98 11.01 9.58
N ASP A 222 2.55 11.86 8.65
CA ASP A 222 2.00 11.45 7.35
C ASP A 222 3.06 11.13 6.29
N PHE A 223 4.34 11.13 6.68
CA PHE A 223 5.51 10.88 5.84
C PHE A 223 6.52 10.01 6.59
N SER A 224 7.41 9.35 5.85
CA SER A 224 8.46 8.51 6.44
C SER A 224 9.39 9.31 7.35
N VAL A 225 9.63 8.78 8.54
CA VAL A 225 10.55 9.38 9.51
C VAL A 225 12.03 9.14 9.17
N THR A 226 12.32 8.32 8.16
CA THR A 226 13.67 8.11 7.63
C THR A 226 13.85 8.92 6.34
N LEU A 227 15.08 9.38 6.04
CA LEU A 227 15.33 10.07 4.76
C LEU A 227 15.21 9.08 3.59
N GLU A 228 15.64 7.83 3.81
CA GLU A 228 15.55 6.71 2.89
C GLU A 228 14.10 6.39 2.50
N GLY A 229 13.18 6.33 3.46
CA GLY A 229 11.76 6.14 3.16
C GLY A 229 11.13 7.34 2.45
N GLN A 230 11.56 8.57 2.75
CA GLN A 230 11.12 9.74 1.97
C GLN A 230 11.65 9.71 0.52
N ILE A 231 12.85 9.14 0.30
CA ILE A 231 13.39 8.90 -1.04
C ILE A 231 12.53 7.91 -1.82
N VAL A 232 12.11 6.82 -1.20
CA VAL A 232 11.25 5.84 -1.89
C VAL A 232 9.92 6.47 -2.29
N ALA A 233 9.30 7.25 -1.40
CA ALA A 233 8.05 7.95 -1.70
C ALA A 233 8.15 8.87 -2.93
N ILE A 234 9.24 9.65 -3.04
CA ILE A 234 9.43 10.54 -4.19
C ILE A 234 9.88 9.78 -5.45
N ALA A 235 10.65 8.71 -5.30
CA ALA A 235 11.09 7.87 -6.41
C ALA A 235 9.91 7.14 -7.06
N ASP A 236 8.95 6.68 -6.26
CA ASP A 236 7.70 6.09 -6.74
C ASP A 236 6.88 7.09 -7.57
N GLU A 237 6.74 8.33 -7.08
CA GLU A 237 6.07 9.40 -7.83
C GLU A 237 6.78 9.70 -9.16
N ILE A 238 8.13 9.75 -9.19
CA ILE A 238 8.90 9.98 -10.42
C ILE A 238 8.75 8.80 -11.40
N ALA A 239 8.86 7.57 -10.93
CA ALA A 239 8.75 6.36 -11.76
C ALA A 239 7.36 6.29 -12.42
N GLN A 240 6.31 6.63 -11.66
CA GLN A 240 4.96 6.68 -12.20
C GLN A 240 4.85 7.68 -13.36
N ARG A 241 5.43 8.88 -13.25
CA ARG A 241 5.44 9.87 -14.36
C ARG A 241 6.15 9.38 -15.59
N GLN A 242 7.30 8.73 -15.41
CA GLN A 242 8.08 8.20 -16.53
C GLN A 242 7.27 7.15 -17.30
N HIS A 243 6.66 6.20 -16.59
CA HIS A 243 5.94 5.11 -17.24
C HIS A 243 4.60 5.57 -17.82
N ASP A 244 3.90 6.51 -17.17
CA ASP A 244 2.68 7.10 -17.72
C ASP A 244 2.95 7.75 -19.10
N ILE A 245 4.11 8.39 -19.27
CA ILE A 245 4.54 8.95 -20.56
C ILE A 245 4.87 7.84 -21.56
N ASP A 246 5.68 6.85 -21.17
CA ASP A 246 6.06 5.72 -22.02
C ASP A 246 4.82 4.95 -22.51
N ASP A 247 3.96 4.52 -21.58
CA ASP A 247 2.75 3.73 -21.87
C ASP A 247 1.74 4.55 -22.69
N GLY A 248 1.59 5.85 -22.38
CA GLY A 248 0.72 6.74 -23.13
C GLY A 248 1.13 6.92 -24.60
N LEU A 249 2.44 6.90 -24.88
CA LEU A 249 2.98 6.99 -26.24
C LEU A 249 2.98 5.63 -26.97
N MET A 250 2.96 4.52 -26.24
CA MET A 250 2.87 3.18 -26.81
C MET A 250 1.43 2.77 -27.14
N ASP A 251 0.42 3.24 -26.39
CA ASP A 251 -0.99 2.92 -26.61
C ASP A 251 -1.57 3.77 -27.76
N ARG A 252 -1.50 3.22 -28.99
CA ARG A 252 -1.98 3.86 -30.22
C ARG A 252 -3.47 4.25 -30.16
N ASP A 253 -4.28 3.55 -29.37
CA ASP A 253 -5.71 3.81 -29.23
C ASP A 253 -6.01 5.12 -28.48
N LEU A 254 -5.03 5.66 -27.73
CA LEU A 254 -5.17 6.94 -27.04
C LEU A 254 -5.07 8.14 -27.99
N GLY A 255 -4.54 7.93 -29.20
CA GLY A 255 -4.26 9.01 -30.16
C GLY A 255 -3.28 10.06 -29.63
N ILE A 256 -2.45 9.70 -28.64
CA ILE A 256 -1.40 10.57 -28.13
C ILE A 256 -0.19 10.42 -29.05
N THR A 257 0.24 11.53 -29.67
CA THR A 257 1.48 11.54 -30.44
C THR A 257 2.61 12.18 -29.64
N LEU A 258 3.84 11.77 -29.91
CA LEU A 258 5.04 12.38 -29.33
C LEU A 258 5.06 13.90 -29.55
N ASN A 259 4.68 14.34 -30.76
CA ASN A 259 4.62 15.75 -31.12
C ASN A 259 3.63 16.52 -30.21
N ASP A 260 2.47 15.94 -29.92
CA ASP A 260 1.47 16.57 -29.04
C ASP A 260 2.00 16.74 -27.61
N ILE A 261 2.69 15.72 -27.08
CA ILE A 261 3.32 15.80 -25.74
C ILE A 261 4.40 16.88 -25.75
N CYS A 262 5.32 16.83 -26.72
CA CYS A 262 6.44 17.78 -26.80
C CYS A 262 5.95 19.22 -26.91
N LYS A 263 4.96 19.50 -27.78
CA LYS A 263 4.35 20.83 -27.92
C LYS A 263 3.68 21.30 -26.64
N TYR A 264 2.90 20.43 -26.00
CA TYR A 264 2.22 20.76 -24.74
C TYR A 264 3.22 21.07 -23.63
N LEU A 265 4.21 20.20 -23.43
CA LEU A 265 5.26 20.40 -22.43
C LEU A 265 6.02 21.70 -22.72
N MET A 266 6.50 21.93 -23.95
CA MET A 266 7.23 23.16 -24.29
C MET A 266 6.43 24.42 -23.99
N ALA A 267 5.13 24.44 -24.33
CA ALA A 267 4.27 25.58 -24.07
C ALA A 267 4.12 25.87 -22.56
N GLU A 268 3.92 24.84 -21.74
CA GLU A 268 3.78 24.99 -20.29
C GLU A 268 5.11 25.31 -19.59
N LEU A 269 6.22 24.68 -20.03
CA LEU A 269 7.55 24.95 -19.46
C LEU A 269 8.00 26.39 -19.75
N ARG A 270 7.70 26.95 -20.94
CA ARG A 270 7.96 28.36 -21.26
C ARG A 270 7.25 29.32 -20.30
N LYS A 271 6.02 29.02 -19.89
CA LYS A 271 5.28 29.83 -18.90
C LYS A 271 5.99 29.83 -17.54
N ILE A 272 6.48 28.67 -17.10
CA ILE A 272 7.25 28.56 -15.84
C ILE A 272 8.54 29.38 -15.92
N THR A 273 9.29 29.23 -17.02
CA THR A 273 10.53 29.98 -17.25
C THR A 273 10.29 31.49 -17.15
N TYR A 274 9.28 32.01 -17.83
CA TYR A 274 8.91 33.43 -17.79
C TYR A 274 8.56 33.89 -16.37
N GLN A 275 7.79 33.09 -15.61
CA GLN A 275 7.43 33.42 -14.23
C GLN A 275 8.66 33.51 -13.31
N ILE A 276 9.62 32.59 -13.46
CA ILE A 276 10.85 32.59 -12.65
C ILE A 276 11.73 33.79 -13.02
N GLU A 277 11.92 34.05 -14.32
CA GLU A 277 12.74 35.16 -14.81
C GLU A 277 12.14 36.52 -14.40
N ALA A 278 10.82 36.69 -14.47
CA ALA A 278 10.12 37.89 -14.02
C ALA A 278 10.28 38.14 -12.51
N PHE A 279 10.19 37.09 -11.68
CA PHE A 279 10.38 37.21 -10.22
C PHE A 279 11.80 37.67 -9.85
N HIS A 280 12.79 37.31 -10.66
CA HIS A 280 14.20 37.64 -10.42
C HIS A 280 14.72 38.86 -11.20
N MET A 281 13.88 39.57 -11.97
CA MET A 281 14.29 40.84 -12.60
C MET A 281 14.60 41.95 -11.58
N ASN A 282 14.07 41.85 -10.36
CA ASN A 282 14.26 42.83 -9.28
C ASN A 282 15.09 42.30 -8.09
N SER A 283 15.74 41.14 -8.19
CA SER A 283 16.56 40.55 -7.12
C SER A 283 17.70 39.69 -7.66
N ILE A 284 18.84 39.64 -6.94
CA ILE A 284 19.92 38.69 -7.28
C ILE A 284 19.40 37.27 -7.06
N MET A 285 19.39 36.47 -8.12
CA MET A 285 18.96 35.08 -8.08
C MET A 285 19.88 34.27 -7.16
N ASP A 286 19.32 33.57 -6.18
CA ASP A 286 20.11 32.69 -5.34
C ASP A 286 20.65 31.48 -6.16
N LYS A 287 21.73 30.86 -5.66
CA LYS A 287 22.42 29.75 -6.36
C LYS A 287 21.50 28.56 -6.67
N TYR A 288 20.41 28.35 -5.91
CA TYR A 288 19.44 27.28 -6.16
C TYR A 288 18.42 27.69 -7.23
N SER A 289 17.92 28.93 -7.19
CA SER A 289 17.03 29.45 -8.24
C SER A 289 17.70 29.40 -9.62
N THR A 290 18.98 29.75 -9.71
CA THR A 290 19.74 29.62 -10.97
C THR A 290 19.86 28.17 -11.41
N PHE A 291 20.07 27.24 -10.48
CA PHE A 291 20.11 25.81 -10.80
C PHE A 291 18.77 25.31 -11.34
N TYR A 292 17.65 25.64 -10.70
CA TYR A 292 16.33 25.18 -11.12
C TYR A 292 15.97 25.71 -12.52
N LEU A 293 16.30 26.97 -12.81
CA LEU A 293 16.12 27.56 -14.14
C LEU A 293 16.97 26.84 -15.19
N ASN A 294 18.25 26.57 -14.89
CA ASN A 294 19.14 25.86 -15.82
C ASN A 294 18.70 24.41 -16.06
N ASN A 295 18.23 23.71 -15.01
CA ASN A 295 17.69 22.35 -15.14
C ASN A 295 16.43 22.34 -16.01
N LEU A 296 15.55 23.34 -15.85
CA LEU A 296 14.37 23.51 -16.69
C LEU A 296 14.74 23.78 -18.16
N LYS A 297 15.71 24.67 -18.41
CA LYS A 297 16.23 24.97 -19.76
C LYS A 297 16.82 23.70 -20.41
N TYR A 298 17.57 22.90 -19.66
CA TYR A 298 18.13 21.63 -20.15
C TYR A 298 17.04 20.61 -20.56
N LEU A 299 15.92 20.57 -19.83
CA LEU A 299 14.76 19.76 -20.22
C LEU A 299 14.16 20.29 -21.54
N MET A 300 13.98 21.60 -21.65
CA MET A 300 13.43 22.25 -22.85
C MET A 300 14.31 22.02 -24.09
N GLU A 301 15.63 22.19 -23.96
CA GLU A 301 16.60 21.88 -25.04
C GLU A 301 16.49 20.42 -25.50
N GLY A 302 16.28 19.50 -24.57
CA GLY A 302 16.05 18.08 -24.90
C GLY A 302 14.77 17.84 -25.69
N ILE A 303 13.71 18.61 -25.42
CA ILE A 303 12.46 18.53 -26.17
C ILE A 303 12.59 19.19 -27.55
N GLU A 304 13.28 20.33 -27.66
CA GLU A 304 13.55 21.00 -28.93
C GLU A 304 14.38 20.11 -29.87
N TYR A 305 15.37 19.40 -29.33
CA TYR A 305 16.17 18.44 -30.10
C TYR A 305 15.32 17.32 -30.72
N ILE A 306 14.29 16.85 -30.01
CA ILE A 306 13.37 15.81 -30.51
C ILE A 306 12.52 16.33 -31.70
N ASP A 307 12.14 17.61 -31.66
CA ASP A 307 11.29 18.26 -32.67
C ASP A 307 12.07 18.62 -33.95
N MET A 308 13.38 18.91 -33.82
CA MET A 308 14.26 19.22 -34.96
C MET A 308 14.63 18.00 -35.81
N ASP A 309 14.41 16.78 -35.32
CA ASP A 309 14.88 15.56 -35.97
C ASP A 309 13.88 15.06 -37.04
N ILE A 310 14.28 15.12 -38.32
CA ILE A 310 13.45 14.83 -39.52
C ILE A 310 13.45 13.33 -39.89
N GLY A 311 13.84 12.45 -38.96
CA GLY A 311 13.94 10.99 -39.15
C GLY A 311 12.64 10.24 -39.52
N ILE A 312 12.78 9.05 -40.13
CA ILE A 312 11.73 8.17 -40.70
C ILE A 312 10.86 7.56 -39.59
N GLU A 313 9.55 7.32 -39.79
CA GLU A 313 8.59 6.78 -38.80
C GLU A 313 9.03 5.55 -37.95
N ARG A 314 10.01 4.75 -38.39
CA ARG A 314 10.61 3.65 -37.60
C ARG A 314 11.46 4.13 -36.40
N GLU A 315 11.71 5.44 -36.27
CA GLU A 315 12.60 6.09 -35.30
C GLU A 315 11.93 6.66 -34.04
N ASN A 316 10.61 6.54 -33.88
CA ASN A 316 9.90 7.12 -32.73
C ASN A 316 10.37 6.57 -31.36
N LEU A 317 10.88 5.35 -31.28
CA LEU A 317 11.29 4.72 -30.01
C LEU A 317 12.50 5.41 -29.35
N TYR A 318 13.51 5.84 -30.11
CA TYR A 318 14.64 6.55 -29.49
C TYR A 318 14.22 7.94 -29.02
N LYS A 319 13.29 8.60 -29.73
CA LYS A 319 12.77 9.91 -29.35
C LYS A 319 11.96 9.83 -28.05
N ILE A 320 11.12 8.80 -27.92
CA ILE A 320 10.41 8.47 -26.66
C ILE A 320 11.43 8.23 -25.55
N GLY A 321 12.42 7.35 -25.77
CA GLY A 321 13.47 7.07 -24.79
C GLY A 321 14.26 8.32 -24.39
N THR A 322 14.50 9.23 -25.32
CA THR A 322 15.17 10.52 -25.06
C THR A 322 14.30 11.41 -24.18
N LEU A 323 13.02 11.58 -24.50
CA LEU A 323 12.08 12.37 -23.69
C LEU A 323 12.02 11.81 -22.26
N SER A 324 11.79 10.51 -22.11
CA SER A 324 11.68 9.84 -20.81
C SER A 324 12.96 9.97 -20.00
N THR A 325 14.13 9.84 -20.64
CA THR A 325 15.43 10.05 -20.00
C THR A 325 15.64 11.51 -19.56
N ARG A 326 15.23 12.49 -20.37
CA ARG A 326 15.35 13.92 -20.04
C ARG A 326 14.45 14.30 -18.87
N VAL A 327 13.20 13.84 -18.87
CA VAL A 327 12.24 14.03 -17.78
C VAL A 327 12.75 13.38 -16.49
N LEU A 328 13.23 12.15 -16.57
CA LEU A 328 13.80 11.43 -15.42
C LEU A 328 15.00 12.19 -14.83
N ASN A 329 15.96 12.58 -15.67
CA ASN A 329 17.14 13.32 -15.23
C ASN A 329 16.78 14.67 -14.60
N PHE A 330 15.79 15.38 -15.18
CA PHE A 330 15.28 16.63 -14.62
C PHE A 330 14.79 16.43 -13.17
N PHE A 331 13.96 15.41 -12.93
CA PHE A 331 13.42 15.15 -11.60
C PHE A 331 14.48 14.66 -10.60
N ILE A 332 15.39 13.77 -11.00
CA ILE A 332 16.48 13.31 -10.13
C ILE A 332 17.34 14.50 -9.69
N GLN A 333 17.67 15.40 -10.61
CA GLN A 333 18.45 16.59 -10.33
C GLN A 333 17.71 17.58 -9.42
N ASP A 334 16.43 17.84 -9.71
CA ASP A 334 15.57 18.71 -8.93
C ASP A 334 15.45 18.24 -7.48
N VAL A 335 15.06 16.98 -7.28
CA VAL A 335 14.89 16.37 -5.96
C VAL A 335 16.22 16.32 -5.22
N THR A 336 17.32 15.98 -5.89
CA THR A 336 18.65 15.97 -5.25
C THR A 336 18.98 17.35 -4.69
N ILE A 337 18.93 18.40 -5.52
CA ILE A 337 19.34 19.74 -5.08
C ILE A 337 18.39 20.32 -4.03
N ASN A 338 17.08 20.11 -4.20
CA ASN A 338 16.10 20.57 -3.23
C ASN A 338 16.24 19.86 -1.88
N SER A 339 16.46 18.54 -1.89
CA SER A 339 16.67 17.75 -0.67
C SER A 339 17.96 18.16 0.03
N LEU A 340 19.05 18.39 -0.71
CA LEU A 340 20.29 18.94 -0.13
C LEU A 340 20.09 20.32 0.51
N LYS A 341 19.23 21.16 -0.07
CA LYS A 341 18.83 22.46 0.51
C LYS A 341 18.06 22.27 1.81
N ASN A 342 17.08 21.38 1.84
CA ASN A 342 16.20 21.19 2.99
C ASN A 342 16.89 20.46 4.15
N ILE A 343 17.66 19.41 3.85
CA ILE A 343 18.39 18.62 4.85
C ILE A 343 19.41 19.49 5.59
N SER A 344 20.10 20.41 4.89
CA SER A 344 21.05 21.31 5.57
C SER A 344 20.41 22.29 6.55
N ASN A 345 19.08 22.43 6.47
CA ASN A 345 18.29 23.33 7.31
C ASN A 345 17.50 22.56 8.39
N ILE A 346 17.76 21.25 8.55
CA ILE A 346 17.29 20.49 9.71
C ILE A 346 17.97 21.07 10.95
N ARG A 347 17.18 21.32 11.98
CA ARG A 347 17.64 21.70 13.33
C ARG A 347 17.46 20.50 14.26
N GLU A 348 18.24 20.42 15.32
CA GLU A 348 18.17 19.33 16.33
C GLU A 348 16.75 19.10 16.87
N GLU A 349 15.93 20.14 17.03
CA GLU A 349 14.53 20.02 17.45
C GLU A 349 13.64 19.17 16.51
N ASN A 350 14.08 18.96 15.26
CA ASN A 350 13.37 18.14 14.27
C ASN A 350 13.90 16.70 14.22
N VAL A 351 14.81 16.33 15.12
CA VAL A 351 15.49 15.04 15.12
C VAL A 351 15.36 14.41 16.50
N ASP A 352 14.90 13.16 16.52
CA ASP A 352 14.79 12.38 17.74
C ASP A 352 15.74 11.17 17.64
N ARG A 353 16.57 11.00 18.68
CA ARG A 353 17.69 10.04 18.74
C ARG A 353 17.61 9.12 19.96
N ARG A 354 16.41 8.73 20.37
CA ARG A 354 16.19 7.86 21.53
C ARG A 354 16.35 6.39 21.15
N ASP A 355 16.90 5.59 22.06
CA ASP A 355 16.99 4.13 21.95
C ASP A 355 17.63 3.63 20.64
N ASN A 356 18.73 4.28 20.21
CA ASN A 356 19.42 4.02 18.94
C ASN A 356 18.58 4.26 17.67
N LYS A 357 17.35 4.78 17.79
CA LYS A 357 16.49 5.11 16.66
C LYS A 357 16.76 6.53 16.19
N LEU A 358 16.78 6.72 14.88
CA LEU A 358 16.87 8.04 14.27
C LEU A 358 15.55 8.39 13.58
N VAL A 359 14.86 9.38 14.11
CA VAL A 359 13.56 9.85 13.63
C VAL A 359 13.68 11.29 13.16
N ILE A 360 13.47 11.52 11.86
CA ILE A 360 13.40 12.85 11.24
C ILE A 360 11.93 13.30 11.23
N GLN A 361 11.62 14.28 12.08
CA GLN A 361 10.25 14.75 12.32
C GLN A 361 9.74 15.74 11.26
N LYS A 362 10.46 15.89 10.15
CA LYS A 362 10.16 16.84 9.08
C LYS A 362 10.34 16.20 7.70
N LYS A 363 9.38 16.44 6.80
CA LYS A 363 9.51 16.09 5.39
C LYS A 363 10.49 17.06 4.73
N VAL A 364 11.61 16.54 4.24
CA VAL A 364 12.71 17.33 3.66
C VAL A 364 13.11 16.86 2.26
N VAL A 365 12.81 15.60 1.92
CA VAL A 365 12.99 15.07 0.57
C VAL A 365 11.72 15.29 -0.25
N GLY A 366 11.88 15.84 -1.45
CA GLY A 366 10.78 16.10 -2.37
C GLY A 366 11.14 17.11 -3.46
N PHE A 367 10.18 17.35 -4.36
CA PHE A 367 10.33 18.32 -5.44
C PHE A 367 10.60 19.74 -4.93
N SER A 368 11.36 20.50 -5.71
CA SER A 368 11.36 21.95 -5.60
C SER A 368 10.01 22.52 -6.06
N PHE A 369 9.81 23.83 -5.89
CA PHE A 369 8.66 24.51 -6.47
C PHE A 369 8.55 24.29 -7.99
N VAL A 370 9.69 24.38 -8.70
CA VAL A 370 9.75 24.19 -10.16
C VAL A 370 9.46 22.74 -10.52
N GLY A 371 10.12 21.79 -9.83
CA GLY A 371 9.88 20.36 -10.03
C GLY A 371 8.42 19.99 -9.82
N LYS A 372 7.77 20.53 -8.77
CA LYS A 372 6.35 20.27 -8.51
C LYS A 372 5.46 20.79 -9.63
N LYS A 373 5.72 22.00 -10.15
CA LYS A 373 4.98 22.53 -11.31
C LYS A 373 5.12 21.65 -12.54
N VAL A 374 6.33 21.18 -12.85
CA VAL A 374 6.55 20.26 -13.99
C VAL A 374 5.83 18.92 -13.79
N ASN A 375 5.89 18.35 -12.58
CA ASN A 375 5.14 17.13 -12.24
C ASN A 375 3.63 17.32 -12.44
N ASP A 376 3.07 18.42 -11.96
CA ASP A 376 1.63 18.70 -12.07
C ASP A 376 1.19 18.91 -13.53
N ILE A 377 2.05 19.49 -14.39
CA ILE A 377 1.81 19.61 -15.84
C ILE A 377 1.73 18.22 -16.49
N ILE A 378 2.74 17.37 -16.25
CA ILE A 378 2.78 16.02 -16.79
C ILE A 378 1.57 15.23 -16.31
N GLU A 379 1.28 15.26 -15.01
CA GLU A 379 0.13 14.60 -14.42
C GLU A 379 -1.20 15.04 -15.06
N THR A 380 -1.37 16.36 -15.25
CA THR A 380 -2.59 16.92 -15.84
C THR A 380 -2.78 16.46 -17.28
N TYR A 381 -1.70 16.41 -18.06
CA TYR A 381 -1.74 15.92 -19.44
C TYR A 381 -2.16 14.45 -19.50
N ILE A 382 -1.48 13.62 -18.72
CA ILE A 382 -1.72 12.17 -18.65
C ILE A 382 -3.15 11.88 -18.21
N LYS A 383 -3.61 12.48 -17.11
CA LYS A 383 -4.97 12.24 -16.59
C LYS A 383 -6.05 12.57 -17.62
N ARG A 384 -5.88 13.66 -18.38
CA ARG A 384 -6.85 14.07 -19.40
C ARG A 384 -6.94 13.09 -20.56
N LYS A 385 -5.83 12.43 -20.93
CA LYS A 385 -5.75 11.58 -22.13
C LYS A 385 -5.89 10.08 -21.84
N ILE A 386 -5.34 9.58 -20.73
CA ILE A 386 -5.26 8.14 -20.44
C ILE A 386 -6.50 7.62 -19.68
N LEU A 387 -6.86 8.27 -18.57
CA LEU A 387 -7.88 7.74 -17.63
C LEU A 387 -9.28 7.67 -18.23
N ASN A 388 -9.60 8.55 -19.19
CA ASN A 388 -10.90 8.58 -19.84
C ASN A 388 -10.97 7.72 -21.12
N SER A 389 -9.94 6.92 -21.39
CA SER A 389 -9.92 6.08 -22.58
C SER A 389 -10.90 4.91 -22.48
N TYR A 390 -11.46 4.51 -23.61
CA TYR A 390 -12.39 3.38 -23.71
C TYR A 390 -11.81 2.11 -23.09
N ASN A 391 -10.53 1.84 -23.38
CA ASN A 391 -9.84 0.63 -22.95
C ASN A 391 -9.64 0.57 -21.43
N VAL A 392 -9.20 1.67 -20.82
CA VAL A 392 -9.02 1.75 -19.35
C VAL A 392 -10.37 1.57 -18.66
N ASN A 393 -11.42 2.25 -19.11
CA ASN A 393 -12.76 2.13 -18.51
C ASN A 393 -13.34 0.70 -18.64
N ARG A 394 -13.10 0.02 -19.76
CA ARG A 394 -13.54 -1.37 -19.95
C ARG A 394 -12.78 -2.34 -19.04
N PHE A 395 -11.47 -2.16 -18.90
CA PHE A 395 -10.65 -2.95 -17.97
C PHE A 395 -11.11 -2.73 -16.53
N ASP A 396 -11.30 -1.47 -16.16
CA ASP A 396 -11.76 -1.05 -14.84
C ASP A 396 -13.11 -1.69 -14.47
N ALA A 397 -14.06 -1.71 -15.39
CA ALA A 397 -15.36 -2.37 -15.18
C ALA A 397 -15.23 -3.88 -14.99
N LYS A 398 -14.40 -4.55 -15.80
CA LYS A 398 -14.12 -5.99 -15.66
C LYS A 398 -13.46 -6.31 -14.32
N ALA A 399 -12.47 -5.52 -13.92
CA ALA A 399 -11.75 -5.67 -12.66
C ALA A 399 -12.69 -5.62 -11.45
N VAL A 400 -13.53 -4.57 -11.38
CA VAL A 400 -14.54 -4.43 -10.32
C VAL A 400 -15.47 -5.64 -10.29
N PHE A 401 -15.95 -6.08 -11.46
CA PHE A 401 -16.85 -7.22 -11.55
C PHE A 401 -16.20 -8.52 -11.05
N ILE A 402 -15.00 -8.86 -11.54
CA ILE A 402 -14.29 -10.09 -11.17
C ILE A 402 -14.02 -10.12 -9.66
N ILE A 403 -13.49 -9.04 -9.09
CA ILE A 403 -13.18 -8.98 -7.65
C ILE A 403 -14.43 -9.17 -6.81
N LYS A 404 -15.54 -8.50 -7.18
CA LYS A 404 -16.83 -8.67 -6.48
C LYS A 404 -17.35 -10.09 -6.57
N GLN A 405 -17.27 -10.74 -7.74
CA GLN A 405 -17.74 -12.12 -7.87
C GLN A 405 -16.88 -13.10 -7.07
N LEU A 406 -15.55 -12.98 -7.12
CA LEU A 406 -14.66 -13.81 -6.29
C LEU A 406 -14.97 -13.65 -4.81
N PHE A 407 -15.03 -12.41 -4.32
CA PHE A 407 -15.34 -12.14 -2.92
C PHE A 407 -16.71 -12.69 -2.54
N LYS A 408 -17.72 -12.48 -3.40
CA LYS A 408 -19.09 -12.97 -3.19
C LYS A 408 -19.18 -14.48 -3.16
N ALA A 409 -18.44 -15.19 -4.01
CA ALA A 409 -18.36 -16.65 -4.02
C ALA A 409 -17.87 -17.17 -2.68
N TYR A 410 -16.70 -16.71 -2.25
CA TYR A 410 -16.07 -17.14 -1.00
C TYR A 410 -16.85 -16.69 0.24
N TYR A 411 -17.41 -15.50 0.24
CA TYR A 411 -18.30 -15.04 1.32
C TYR A 411 -19.56 -15.90 1.38
N SER A 412 -20.12 -16.30 0.23
CA SER A 412 -21.33 -17.12 0.19
C SER A 412 -21.05 -18.54 0.69
N ASN A 413 -19.96 -19.17 0.25
CA ASN A 413 -19.54 -20.49 0.69
C ASN A 413 -18.01 -20.56 0.81
N PRO A 414 -17.44 -20.55 2.03
CA PRO A 414 -16.00 -20.55 2.21
C PRO A 414 -15.32 -21.81 1.67
N ARG A 415 -16.02 -22.95 1.60
CA ARG A 415 -15.50 -24.23 1.07
C ARG A 415 -15.06 -24.16 -0.40
N GLN A 416 -15.35 -23.06 -1.08
CA GLN A 416 -14.85 -22.78 -2.42
C GLN A 416 -13.41 -22.24 -2.42
N MET A 417 -12.87 -21.84 -1.26
CA MET A 417 -11.46 -21.47 -1.10
C MET A 417 -10.58 -22.72 -0.89
N PRO A 418 -9.28 -22.64 -1.22
CA PRO A 418 -8.34 -23.71 -0.93
C PRO A 418 -8.22 -24.04 0.57
N GLU A 419 -7.86 -25.29 0.88
CA GLU A 419 -7.74 -25.81 2.26
C GLU A 419 -6.82 -24.95 3.15
N TYR A 420 -5.65 -24.54 2.66
CA TYR A 420 -4.72 -23.69 3.44
C TYR A 420 -5.31 -22.30 3.80
N ILE A 421 -6.31 -21.81 3.04
CA ILE A 421 -7.03 -20.58 3.36
C ILE A 421 -8.13 -20.85 4.38
N LEU A 422 -8.81 -22.00 4.30
CA LEU A 422 -9.78 -22.45 5.29
C LEU A 422 -9.11 -22.66 6.66
N GLU A 423 -7.93 -23.27 6.69
CA GLU A 423 -7.11 -23.40 7.89
C GLU A 423 -6.74 -22.04 8.47
N ARG A 424 -6.32 -21.09 7.62
CA ARG A 424 -6.01 -19.72 8.05
C ARG A 424 -7.23 -19.04 8.66
N LEU A 425 -8.42 -19.22 8.07
CA LEU A 425 -9.67 -18.71 8.61
C LEU A 425 -9.96 -19.29 10.00
N LEU A 426 -9.86 -20.61 10.16
CA LEU A 426 -10.05 -21.26 11.45
C LEU A 426 -9.03 -20.79 12.49
N ASN A 427 -7.76 -20.66 12.12
CA ASN A 427 -6.70 -20.17 13.02
C ASN A 427 -6.92 -18.71 13.47
N ARG A 428 -7.75 -17.94 12.75
CA ARG A 428 -8.11 -16.57 13.13
C ARG A 428 -9.42 -16.50 13.92
N VAL A 429 -10.35 -17.41 13.66
CA VAL A 429 -11.66 -17.47 14.32
C VAL A 429 -11.59 -18.21 15.65
N LYS A 430 -10.87 -19.34 15.73
CA LYS A 430 -10.81 -20.20 16.93
C LYS A 430 -10.36 -19.47 18.20
N PRO A 431 -9.28 -18.67 18.20
CA PRO A 431 -8.89 -17.94 19.41
C PRO A 431 -10.00 -16.99 19.89
N ILE A 432 -10.75 -16.34 18.99
CA ILE A 432 -11.87 -15.46 19.35
C ILE A 432 -13.02 -16.26 19.98
N LEU A 433 -13.22 -17.52 19.54
CA LEU A 433 -14.18 -18.44 20.14
C LEU A 433 -13.71 -18.92 21.51
N ASP A 434 -12.42 -19.25 21.65
CA ASP A 434 -11.84 -19.80 22.88
C ASP A 434 -11.71 -18.73 24.00
N ASP A 435 -11.38 -17.48 23.64
CA ASP A 435 -11.13 -16.38 24.57
C ASP A 435 -12.42 -15.77 25.16
N ILE A 436 -13.58 -15.98 24.53
CA ILE A 436 -14.80 -15.25 24.87
C ILE A 436 -15.83 -16.17 25.55
N TYR A 437 -16.37 -17.20 24.87
CA TYR A 437 -17.26 -18.22 25.48
C TYR A 437 -17.34 -19.48 24.59
N ASP A 438 -17.48 -20.68 25.17
CA ASP A 438 -17.77 -21.91 24.41
C ASP A 438 -19.18 -21.79 23.82
N ILE A 439 -19.29 -21.29 22.58
CA ILE A 439 -20.59 -21.10 21.91
C ILE A 439 -21.17 -22.48 21.63
N GLU A 440 -22.12 -22.88 22.46
CA GLU A 440 -22.91 -24.09 22.31
C GLU A 440 -24.21 -23.77 21.57
N PHE A 441 -24.51 -24.59 20.57
CA PHE A 441 -25.84 -24.59 19.97
C PHE A 441 -26.82 -25.31 20.90
N ALA A 442 -28.11 -25.02 20.76
CA ALA A 442 -29.17 -25.67 21.54
C ALA A 442 -29.21 -27.21 21.41
N ASP A 443 -28.48 -27.81 20.46
CA ASP A 443 -28.32 -29.26 20.30
C ASP A 443 -27.02 -29.82 20.94
N GLY A 444 -26.28 -29.00 21.70
CA GLY A 444 -25.06 -29.38 22.42
C GLY A 444 -23.80 -29.44 21.55
N GLU A 445 -23.89 -29.08 20.26
CA GLU A 445 -22.71 -28.95 19.40
C GLU A 445 -21.91 -27.70 19.78
N LYS A 446 -20.61 -27.86 19.99
CA LYS A 446 -19.70 -26.74 20.24
C LYS A 446 -19.16 -26.20 18.91
N LEU A 447 -19.26 -24.89 18.72
CA LEU A 447 -18.83 -24.23 17.49
C LEU A 447 -17.33 -24.42 17.18
N ARG A 448 -16.50 -24.58 18.21
CA ARG A 448 -15.04 -24.75 18.09
C ARG A 448 -14.61 -26.07 17.43
N ASP A 449 -15.48 -27.08 17.50
CA ASP A 449 -15.21 -28.43 16.99
C ASP A 449 -15.55 -28.55 15.49
N ILE A 450 -16.23 -27.53 14.93
CA ILE A 450 -16.59 -27.47 13.51
C ILE A 450 -15.37 -27.07 12.69
N ASN A 451 -15.04 -27.88 11.68
CA ASN A 451 -14.00 -27.60 10.70
C ASN A 451 -14.56 -27.62 9.27
N PHE A 452 -13.92 -26.89 8.34
CA PHE A 452 -14.48 -26.75 7.00
C PHE A 452 -14.40 -28.02 6.14
N VAL A 453 -13.55 -29.00 6.49
CA VAL A 453 -13.24 -30.17 5.66
C VAL A 453 -14.08 -31.38 6.08
N ASP A 454 -14.02 -31.77 7.35
CA ASP A 454 -14.58 -33.03 7.86
C ASP A 454 -16.00 -32.89 8.42
N SER A 455 -16.39 -31.68 8.84
CA SER A 455 -17.72 -31.45 9.45
C SER A 455 -18.86 -31.54 8.44
N LYS A 456 -20.05 -31.87 8.93
CA LYS A 456 -21.24 -32.01 8.09
C LYS A 456 -21.64 -30.66 7.48
N PRO A 457 -22.34 -30.65 6.32
CA PRO A 457 -22.80 -29.41 5.69
C PRO A 457 -23.62 -28.49 6.61
N ASN A 458 -24.44 -29.07 7.50
CA ASN A 458 -25.27 -28.31 8.43
C ASN A 458 -24.42 -27.62 9.51
N GLU A 459 -23.46 -28.34 10.10
CA GLU A 459 -22.50 -27.82 11.09
C GLU A 459 -21.72 -26.62 10.50
N VAL A 460 -21.18 -26.77 9.29
CA VAL A 460 -20.47 -25.68 8.60
C VAL A 460 -21.40 -24.51 8.30
N THR A 461 -22.67 -24.76 7.96
CA THR A 461 -23.66 -23.71 7.70
C THR A 461 -23.91 -22.86 8.94
N LYS A 462 -23.97 -23.48 10.13
CA LYS A 462 -24.10 -22.76 11.40
C LYS A 462 -22.92 -21.80 11.63
N LEU A 463 -21.68 -22.29 11.49
CA LEU A 463 -20.47 -21.47 11.61
C LEU A 463 -20.45 -20.32 10.59
N VAL A 464 -20.80 -20.61 9.34
CA VAL A 464 -20.86 -19.60 8.27
C VAL A 464 -21.93 -18.54 8.55
N ASN A 465 -23.10 -18.92 9.06
CA ASN A 465 -24.14 -17.96 9.42
C ASN A 465 -23.69 -17.05 10.56
N LEU A 466 -22.98 -17.60 11.55
CA LEU A 466 -22.38 -16.82 12.63
C LEU A 466 -21.34 -15.82 12.11
N MET A 467 -20.42 -16.24 11.23
CA MET A 467 -19.46 -15.33 10.59
C MET A 467 -20.12 -14.26 9.71
N LYS A 468 -21.36 -14.48 9.24
CA LYS A 468 -22.17 -13.51 8.49
C LYS A 468 -23.05 -12.64 9.37
N LEU A 469 -22.96 -12.79 10.70
CA LEU A 469 -23.86 -12.21 11.69
C LEU A 469 -25.34 -12.58 11.45
N LYS A 470 -25.62 -13.66 10.75
CA LYS A 470 -26.98 -14.19 10.51
C LYS A 470 -27.37 -15.15 11.62
N ILE A 471 -27.36 -14.65 12.85
CA ILE A 471 -27.59 -15.43 14.06
C ILE A 471 -29.02 -15.19 14.53
N ASP A 472 -29.76 -16.25 14.83
CA ASP A 472 -30.89 -16.16 15.75
C ASP A 472 -30.38 -16.44 17.16
N PHE A 473 -30.43 -15.42 18.03
CA PHE A 473 -29.95 -15.55 19.41
C PHE A 473 -30.72 -16.60 20.22
N LYS A 474 -31.88 -17.08 19.73
CA LYS A 474 -32.62 -18.18 20.34
C LYS A 474 -31.99 -19.55 20.10
N GLU A 475 -31.15 -19.68 19.07
CA GLU A 475 -30.49 -20.94 18.70
C GLU A 475 -29.14 -21.13 19.41
N LEU A 476 -28.69 -20.11 20.16
CA LEU A 476 -27.42 -20.12 20.90
C LEU A 476 -27.69 -20.21 22.40
N GLU A 477 -26.89 -21.02 23.08
CA GLU A 477 -26.80 -20.92 24.54
C GLU A 477 -26.03 -19.65 24.90
N LEU A 478 -26.72 -18.74 25.60
CA LEU A 478 -26.17 -17.44 25.92
C LEU A 478 -25.25 -17.54 27.14
N PRO A 479 -24.05 -16.94 27.08
CA PRO A 479 -23.13 -16.99 28.20
C PRO A 479 -23.59 -16.24 29.44
N GLU A 480 -23.07 -16.64 30.60
CA GLU A 480 -23.37 -15.97 31.88
C GLU A 480 -22.94 -14.49 31.83
N GLY A 481 -23.86 -13.58 32.16
CA GLY A 481 -23.65 -12.13 32.06
C GLY A 481 -24.09 -11.49 30.73
N PHE A 482 -24.35 -12.27 29.68
CA PHE A 482 -24.92 -11.75 28.45
C PHE A 482 -26.42 -11.47 28.60
N ASN A 483 -26.86 -10.21 28.37
CA ASN A 483 -28.25 -9.79 28.56
C ASN A 483 -28.81 -9.06 27.33
N ILE A 484 -29.65 -9.75 26.56
CA ILE A 484 -30.29 -9.20 25.35
C ILE A 484 -31.17 -7.98 25.65
N ASN A 485 -31.92 -7.99 26.75
CA ASN A 485 -32.82 -6.89 27.09
C ASN A 485 -32.04 -5.62 27.42
N GLU A 486 -30.89 -5.76 28.07
CA GLU A 486 -30.00 -4.65 28.35
C GLU A 486 -29.33 -4.11 27.07
N LEU A 487 -28.90 -4.99 26.16
CA LEU A 487 -28.39 -4.59 24.85
C LEU A 487 -29.44 -3.88 23.98
N LYS A 488 -30.71 -4.28 24.08
CA LYS A 488 -31.84 -3.56 23.45
C LYS A 488 -32.00 -2.15 24.04
N LYS A 489 -31.99 -2.00 25.37
CA LYS A 489 -32.04 -0.69 26.03
C LYS A 489 -30.87 0.22 25.63
N ARG A 490 -29.67 -0.36 25.46
CA ARG A 490 -28.46 0.34 24.98
C ARG A 490 -28.46 0.57 23.46
N GLY A 491 -29.43 0.06 22.72
CA GLY A 491 -29.62 0.28 21.28
C GLY A 491 -28.72 -0.56 20.37
N TYR A 492 -27.99 -1.56 20.90
CA TYR A 492 -27.18 -2.49 20.10
C TYR A 492 -28.04 -3.47 19.31
N ILE A 493 -29.21 -3.81 19.84
CA ILE A 493 -30.21 -4.69 19.22
C ILE A 493 -31.49 -3.88 19.03
N LYS A 494 -32.08 -3.94 17.83
CA LYS A 494 -33.35 -3.29 17.50
C LYS A 494 -34.53 -4.08 18.07
N GLU A 495 -35.72 -3.47 18.06
CA GLU A 495 -36.95 -4.11 18.55
C GLU A 495 -37.28 -5.42 17.82
N ASP A 496 -36.97 -5.49 16.52
CA ASP A 496 -37.13 -6.68 15.68
C ASP A 496 -36.07 -7.78 15.93
N GLY A 497 -35.16 -7.58 16.88
CA GLY A 497 -34.08 -8.50 17.22
C GLY A 497 -32.86 -8.40 16.32
N SER A 498 -32.84 -7.50 15.33
CA SER A 498 -31.69 -7.31 14.44
C SER A 498 -30.60 -6.44 15.08
N LEU A 499 -29.34 -6.69 14.70
CA LEU A 499 -28.20 -5.89 15.16
C LEU A 499 -28.21 -4.46 14.57
N ASN A 500 -27.74 -3.49 15.35
CA ASN A 500 -27.59 -2.10 14.94
C ASN A 500 -26.21 -1.86 14.29
N GLU A 501 -26.20 -1.64 12.97
CA GLU A 501 -24.97 -1.45 12.17
C GLU A 501 -24.08 -0.30 12.66
N PHE A 502 -24.68 0.79 13.13
CA PHE A 502 -23.92 1.95 13.63
C PHE A 502 -23.14 1.57 14.90
N ASN A 503 -23.78 0.84 15.80
CA ASN A 503 -23.15 0.39 17.04
C ASN A 503 -22.13 -0.72 16.80
N LEU A 504 -22.39 -1.64 15.87
CA LEU A 504 -21.40 -2.64 15.44
C LEU A 504 -20.16 -1.97 14.84
N THR A 505 -20.36 -0.92 14.04
CA THR A 505 -19.26 -0.12 13.47
C THR A 505 -18.47 0.61 14.56
N LYS A 506 -19.13 1.07 15.63
CA LYS A 506 -18.44 1.64 16.78
C LYS A 506 -17.57 0.58 17.46
N MET A 507 -18.14 -0.59 17.75
CA MET A 507 -17.42 -1.73 18.34
C MET A 507 -16.24 -2.20 17.48
N ALA A 508 -16.36 -2.22 16.17
CA ALA A 508 -15.29 -2.61 15.26
C ALA A 508 -14.03 -1.72 15.36
N LYS A 509 -14.17 -0.48 15.85
CA LYS A 509 -13.08 0.48 16.01
C LYS A 509 -12.31 0.32 17.32
N ASP A 510 -12.97 -0.15 18.35
CA ASP A 510 -12.38 -0.29 19.68
C ASP A 510 -11.25 -1.34 19.64
N SER A 511 -10.27 -1.16 20.52
CA SER A 511 -9.13 -2.06 20.66
C SER A 511 -9.56 -3.41 21.23
N TYR A 512 -8.78 -4.45 20.95
CA TYR A 512 -9.03 -5.77 21.53
C TYR A 512 -8.91 -5.75 23.07
N ASN A 513 -8.13 -4.80 23.61
CA ASN A 513 -7.89 -4.61 25.05
C ASN A 513 -8.76 -3.50 25.68
N ASP A 514 -9.76 -2.98 24.98
CA ASP A 514 -10.72 -2.08 25.64
C ASP A 514 -11.62 -2.97 26.52
N ASP A 515 -11.64 -2.72 27.84
CA ASP A 515 -12.43 -3.49 28.82
C ASP A 515 -13.93 -3.35 28.50
N TYR A 516 -14.46 -4.27 27.70
CA TYR A 516 -15.90 -4.46 27.57
C TYR A 516 -16.43 -5.09 28.86
N ASP A 517 -17.46 -4.49 29.44
CA ASP A 517 -18.25 -5.14 30.48
C ASP A 517 -18.87 -6.44 29.93
N ASN A 518 -19.09 -7.44 30.79
CA ASN A 518 -19.50 -8.81 30.42
C ASN A 518 -20.71 -8.87 29.46
N ILE A 519 -21.54 -7.82 29.44
CA ILE A 519 -22.74 -7.67 28.61
C ILE A 519 -22.41 -7.50 27.11
N GLU A 520 -21.30 -6.84 26.75
CA GLU A 520 -20.96 -6.46 25.36
C GLU A 520 -19.91 -7.36 24.71
N SER A 521 -19.21 -8.19 25.50
CA SER A 521 -18.10 -9.05 25.04
C SER A 521 -18.52 -10.00 23.92
N MET A 522 -19.72 -10.58 23.98
CA MET A 522 -20.21 -11.47 22.92
C MET A 522 -20.47 -10.73 21.59
N LEU A 523 -21.01 -9.50 21.63
CA LEU A 523 -21.20 -8.71 20.41
C LEU A 523 -19.85 -8.32 19.79
N LYS A 524 -18.87 -7.95 20.62
CA LYS A 524 -17.50 -7.69 20.16
C LYS A 524 -16.89 -8.93 19.51
N ALA A 525 -17.04 -10.12 20.10
CA ALA A 525 -16.62 -11.39 19.51
C ALA A 525 -17.20 -11.59 18.11
N LEU A 526 -18.52 -11.41 17.97
CA LEU A 526 -19.22 -11.59 16.70
C LEU A 526 -18.70 -10.63 15.63
N VAL A 527 -18.46 -9.36 15.98
CA VAL A 527 -17.87 -8.36 15.08
C VAL A 527 -16.44 -8.76 14.67
N GLU A 528 -15.61 -9.23 15.60
CA GLU A 528 -14.24 -9.67 15.30
C GLU A 528 -14.21 -10.96 14.46
N ILE A 529 -15.15 -11.89 14.66
CA ILE A 529 -15.32 -13.09 13.84
C ILE A 529 -15.74 -12.73 12.41
N GLN A 530 -16.70 -11.81 12.26
CA GLN A 530 -17.08 -11.32 10.93
C GLN A 530 -15.90 -10.61 10.24
N TYR A 531 -15.14 -9.79 10.98
CA TYR A 531 -13.92 -9.18 10.46
C TYR A 531 -12.91 -10.24 10.00
N ALA A 532 -12.63 -11.27 10.82
CA ALA A 532 -11.73 -12.35 10.47
C ALA A 532 -12.16 -13.03 9.16
N TYR A 533 -13.47 -13.29 9.01
CA TYR A 533 -14.02 -13.89 7.81
C TYR A 533 -13.83 -13.03 6.55
N LEU A 534 -14.24 -11.76 6.61
CA LEU A 534 -14.09 -10.83 5.50
C LEU A 534 -12.61 -10.56 5.18
N SER A 535 -11.78 -10.41 6.21
CA SER A 535 -10.36 -10.14 6.06
C SER A 535 -9.62 -11.29 5.40
N VAL A 536 -9.92 -12.56 5.74
CA VAL A 536 -9.24 -13.70 5.12
C VAL A 536 -9.60 -13.83 3.64
N ILE A 537 -10.86 -13.58 3.28
CA ILE A 537 -11.29 -13.51 1.89
C ILE A 537 -10.57 -12.36 1.17
N CYS A 538 -10.54 -11.18 1.80
CA CYS A 538 -9.87 -9.99 1.28
C CYS A 538 -8.38 -10.25 1.01
N ASP A 539 -7.68 -10.83 1.99
CA ASP A 539 -6.26 -11.17 1.87
C ASP A 539 -5.99 -12.19 0.77
N TYR A 540 -6.87 -13.19 0.63
CA TYR A 540 -6.74 -14.20 -0.41
C TYR A 540 -6.91 -13.58 -1.80
N VAL A 541 -7.96 -12.78 -2.01
CA VAL A 541 -8.23 -12.09 -3.28
C VAL A 541 -7.14 -11.07 -3.60
N ALA A 542 -6.71 -10.25 -2.63
CA ALA A 542 -5.61 -9.29 -2.80
C ALA A 542 -4.28 -9.97 -3.13
N GLY A 543 -4.07 -11.17 -2.61
CA GLY A 543 -2.89 -11.99 -2.87
C GLY A 543 -2.80 -12.54 -4.29
N MET A 544 -3.89 -12.59 -5.06
CA MET A 544 -3.91 -13.17 -6.41
C MET A 544 -3.16 -12.34 -7.44
N THR A 545 -2.71 -13.00 -8.51
CA THR A 545 -2.28 -12.33 -9.75
C THR A 545 -3.50 -12.08 -10.64
N ASP A 546 -3.39 -11.19 -11.63
CA ASP A 546 -4.52 -10.83 -12.50
C ASP A 546 -5.03 -12.07 -13.27
N ASN A 547 -4.10 -12.82 -13.85
CA ASN A 547 -4.38 -14.05 -14.59
C ASN A 547 -5.01 -15.13 -13.70
N PHE A 548 -4.53 -15.26 -12.46
CA PHE A 548 -5.08 -16.22 -11.51
C PHE A 548 -6.50 -15.82 -11.09
N ALA A 549 -6.75 -14.55 -10.78
CA ALA A 549 -8.09 -14.04 -10.46
C ALA A 549 -9.08 -14.27 -11.61
N CYS A 550 -8.67 -14.00 -12.85
CA CYS A 550 -9.47 -14.29 -14.03
C CYS A 550 -9.77 -15.79 -14.19
N LYS A 551 -8.76 -16.65 -14.02
CA LYS A 551 -8.92 -18.11 -14.10
C LYS A 551 -9.87 -18.62 -13.02
N GLU A 552 -9.68 -18.15 -11.81
CA GLU A 552 -10.49 -18.54 -10.65
C GLU A 552 -11.95 -18.11 -10.81
N TYR A 553 -12.18 -16.91 -11.32
CA TYR A 553 -13.53 -16.45 -11.69
C TYR A 553 -14.19 -17.40 -12.71
N LYS A 554 -13.45 -17.80 -13.75
CA LYS A 554 -13.97 -18.75 -14.76
C LYS A 554 -14.33 -20.10 -14.13
N ASN A 555 -13.46 -20.64 -13.27
CA ASN A 555 -13.71 -21.91 -12.58
C ASN A 555 -14.96 -21.89 -11.69
N LEU A 556 -15.24 -20.76 -11.05
CA LEU A 556 -16.35 -20.63 -10.11
C LEU A 556 -17.70 -20.33 -10.78
N TYR A 557 -17.69 -19.60 -11.89
CA TYR A 557 -18.91 -19.02 -12.47
C TYR A 557 -19.24 -19.45 -13.89
N LEU A 558 -18.25 -19.91 -14.66
CA LEU A 558 -18.49 -20.36 -16.02
C LEU A 558 -18.51 -21.88 -16.05
N VAL A 559 -19.52 -22.44 -16.71
CA VAL A 559 -19.49 -23.84 -17.11
C VAL A 559 -18.49 -23.93 -18.25
N ILE A 560 -17.34 -24.54 -17.97
CA ILE A 560 -16.24 -24.71 -18.94
C ILE A 560 -16.50 -25.93 -19.80
#